data_AF-A0A9E6K1H7-F1
#
_entry.id   AF-A0A9E6K1H7-F1
#
_cell.length_a   1.000
_cell.length_b   1.000
_cell.length_c   1.000
_cell.angle_alpha   90.00
_cell.angle_beta   90.00
_cell.angle_gamma   90.00
#
_symmetry.space_group_name_H-M   'P 1'
#
loop_
_entity.id
_entity.type
_entity.pdbx_description
1 polymer ?
#
loop_
_entity_poly.entity_id
_entity_poly.type
_entity_poly.pdbx_seq_one_letter_code
_entity_poly.pdbx_strand_id
1 'polypeptide(L)'
;MDKAKKTKIGVMICNIIFVLLLLPSLFISAMSGMMFDAPGSENSTYTILLFSSVVSFPLLIILSIPFSGIFYKFQKYNISLIVALSPLLSIIFFALSLYLLGVMCNGNFVC
;
A
#
# COMPACT_ATOMS: atom_id res chain seq x y z
N MET A 1 -19.63 17.94 -17.58
CA MET A 1 -18.49 17.01 -17.75
C MET A 1 -18.94 15.63 -17.29
N ASP A 2 -19.13 14.70 -18.22
CA ASP A 2 -19.68 13.35 -17.96
C ASP A 2 -18.99 12.64 -16.79
N LYS A 3 -19.79 11.98 -15.95
CA LYS A 3 -19.34 11.21 -14.79
C LYS A 3 -18.28 10.17 -15.17
N ALA A 4 -18.42 9.56 -16.35
CA ALA A 4 -17.44 8.64 -16.93
C ALA A 4 -16.09 9.32 -17.24
N LYS A 5 -16.12 10.53 -17.84
CA LYS A 5 -14.91 11.29 -18.18
C LYS A 5 -14.13 11.71 -16.94
N LYS A 6 -14.83 12.16 -15.88
CA LYS A 6 -14.23 12.49 -14.58
C LYS A 6 -13.53 11.26 -13.95
N THR A 7 -14.23 10.12 -13.92
CA THR A 7 -13.70 8.87 -13.35
C THR A 7 -12.46 8.39 -14.11
N LYS A 8 -12.49 8.44 -15.45
CA LYS A 8 -11.36 8.04 -16.29
C LYS A 8 -10.10 8.85 -16.00
N ILE A 9 -10.23 10.18 -15.88
CA ILE A 9 -9.13 11.08 -15.56
C ILE A 9 -8.58 10.76 -14.16
N GLY A 10 -9.46 10.58 -13.17
CA GLY A 10 -9.06 10.25 -11.80
C GLY A 10 -8.27 8.94 -11.71
N VAL A 11 -8.78 7.86 -12.32
CA VAL A 11 -8.10 6.55 -12.34
C VAL A 11 -6.76 6.64 -13.09
N MET A 12 -6.69 7.40 -14.19
CA MET A 12 -5.46 7.58 -14.94
C MET A 12 -4.39 8.31 -14.11
N ILE A 13 -4.75 9.39 -13.43
CA ILE A 13 -3.82 10.14 -12.55
C ILE A 13 -3.33 9.24 -11.42
N CYS A 14 -4.24 8.52 -10.74
CA CYS A 14 -3.87 7.59 -9.66
C CYS A 14 -2.90 6.52 -10.16
N ASN A 15 -3.22 5.88 -11.29
CA ASN A 15 -2.37 4.82 -11.84
C ASN A 15 -0.99 5.36 -12.24
N ILE A 16 -0.88 6.56 -12.83
CA ILE A 16 0.42 7.16 -13.18
C ILE A 16 1.26 7.39 -11.92
N ILE A 17 0.65 7.97 -10.87
CA ILE A 17 1.34 8.22 -9.59
C ILE A 17 1.79 6.89 -8.97
N PHE A 18 0.92 5.89 -8.92
CA PHE A 18 1.24 4.60 -8.32
C PHE A 18 2.26 3.79 -9.13
N VAL A 19 2.24 3.86 -10.46
CA VAL A 19 3.30 3.26 -11.30
C VAL A 19 4.65 3.92 -11.02
N LEU A 20 4.70 5.25 -10.88
CA LEU A 20 5.94 5.96 -10.56
C LEU A 20 6.46 5.56 -9.16
N LEU A 21 5.56 5.39 -8.19
CA LEU A 21 5.90 4.97 -6.83
C LEU A 21 6.21 3.47 -6.70
N LEU A 22 5.83 2.65 -7.69
CA LEU A 22 6.06 1.20 -7.66
C LEU A 22 7.55 0.89 -7.53
N LEU A 23 8.40 1.52 -8.33
CA LEU A 23 9.83 1.20 -8.38
C LEU A 23 10.55 1.53 -7.06
N PRO A 24 10.41 2.72 -6.45
CA PRO A 24 10.90 2.98 -5.09
C PRO A 24 10.30 2.02 -4.06
N SER A 25 9.01 1.69 -4.16
CA SER A 25 8.37 0.82 -3.17
C SER A 25 8.86 -0.62 -3.20
N LEU A 26 9.21 -1.16 -4.38
CA LEU A 26 9.80 -2.48 -4.50
C LEU A 26 11.18 -2.51 -3.83
N PHE A 27 11.98 -1.45 -4.00
CA PHE A 27 13.27 -1.33 -3.34
C PHE A 27 13.12 -1.30 -1.81
N ILE A 28 12.22 -0.47 -1.29
CA ILE A 28 11.94 -0.37 0.16
C ILE A 28 11.42 -1.72 0.69
N SER A 29 10.52 -2.38 -0.04
CA SER A 29 10.00 -3.69 0.33
C SER A 29 11.09 -4.76 0.37
N ALA A 30 12.04 -4.75 -0.57
CA ALA A 30 13.17 -5.69 -0.54
C ALA A 30 14.10 -5.44 0.66
N MET A 31 14.31 -4.16 1.01
CA MET A 31 15.13 -3.76 2.16
C MET A 31 14.42 -3.95 3.51
N SER A 32 13.09 -4.06 3.52
CA SER A 32 12.31 -4.18 4.77
C SER A 32 12.60 -5.46 5.56
N GLY A 33 13.23 -6.48 4.95
CA GLY A 33 13.69 -7.67 5.67
C GLY A 33 14.71 -7.36 6.78
N MET A 34 15.46 -6.27 6.67
CA MET A 34 16.42 -5.83 7.71
C MET A 34 15.74 -5.43 9.03
N MET A 35 14.40 -5.27 9.04
CA MET A 35 13.64 -5.10 10.28
C MET A 35 13.75 -6.33 11.20
N PHE A 36 14.10 -7.49 10.65
CA PHE A 36 14.23 -8.74 11.38
C PHE A 36 15.68 -9.11 11.78
N ASP A 37 16.66 -8.23 11.52
CA ASP A 37 18.06 -8.49 11.90
C ASP A 37 18.29 -8.38 13.42
N ALA A 38 17.35 -7.77 14.15
CA ALA A 38 17.41 -7.70 15.61
C ALA A 38 16.93 -9.02 16.24
N PRO A 39 17.68 -9.62 17.19
CA PRO A 39 17.29 -10.89 17.80
C PRO A 39 15.95 -10.76 18.56
N GLY A 40 14.99 -11.63 18.26
CA GLY A 40 13.66 -11.65 18.87
C GLY A 40 12.60 -10.83 18.12
N SER A 41 13.00 -10.06 17.09
CA SER A 41 12.07 -9.27 16.27
C SER A 41 11.11 -10.12 15.44
N GLU A 42 11.48 -11.36 15.15
CA GLU A 42 10.65 -12.37 14.50
C GLU A 42 9.43 -12.80 15.34
N ASN A 43 9.48 -12.59 16.66
CA ASN A 43 8.38 -12.88 17.58
C ASN A 43 7.52 -11.64 17.85
N SER A 44 7.98 -10.46 17.45
CA SER A 44 7.25 -9.20 17.65
C SER A 44 6.13 -9.07 16.62
N THR A 45 4.88 -9.15 17.10
CA THR A 45 3.69 -8.97 16.26
C THR A 45 3.69 -7.61 15.56
N TYR A 46 4.20 -6.57 16.22
CA TYR A 46 4.22 -5.20 15.67
C TYR A 46 5.23 -5.05 14.52
N THR A 47 6.39 -5.72 14.60
CA THR A 47 7.39 -5.72 13.53
C THR A 47 6.88 -6.48 12.30
N ILE A 48 6.19 -7.60 12.51
CA ILE A 48 5.51 -8.33 11.43
C ILE A 48 4.40 -7.47 10.79
N LEU A 49 3.62 -6.74 11.60
CA LEU A 49 2.57 -5.85 11.12
C LEU A 49 3.15 -4.68 10.30
N LEU A 50 4.28 -4.11 10.73
CA LEU A 50 5.03 -3.10 9.99
C LEU A 50 5.54 -3.67 8.65
N PHE A 51 6.24 -4.80 8.68
CA PHE A 51 6.75 -5.46 7.47
C PHE A 51 5.65 -5.76 6.46
N SER A 52 4.55 -6.37 6.92
CA SER A 52 3.39 -6.70 6.07
C SER A 52 2.78 -5.46 5.43
N SER A 53 2.73 -4.32 6.13
CA SER A 53 2.21 -3.06 5.56
C SER A 53 3.12 -2.50 4.45
N VAL A 54 4.44 -2.61 4.60
CA VAL A 54 5.43 -2.17 3.60
C VAL A 54 5.36 -3.04 2.34
N VAL A 55 5.29 -4.36 2.51
CA VAL A 55 5.20 -5.32 1.38
C VAL A 55 3.85 -5.25 0.68
N SER A 56 2.78 -4.97 1.42
CA SER A 56 1.42 -4.85 0.85
C SER A 56 1.29 -3.69 -0.13
N PHE A 57 2.07 -2.62 0.01
CA PHE A 57 1.98 -1.45 -0.87
C PHE A 57 2.31 -1.76 -2.35
N PRO A 58 3.49 -2.29 -2.71
CA PRO A 58 3.78 -2.65 -4.11
C PRO A 58 2.83 -3.74 -4.64
N LEU A 59 2.41 -4.69 -3.81
CA LEU A 59 1.42 -5.71 -4.19
C LEU A 59 0.07 -5.10 -4.56
N LEU A 60 -0.44 -4.18 -3.73
CA LEU A 60 -1.69 -3.48 -4.03
C LEU A 60 -1.57 -2.59 -5.26
N ILE A 61 -0.42 -1.97 -5.54
CA ILE A 61 -0.22 -1.22 -6.79
C ILE A 61 -0.37 -2.15 -7.99
N ILE A 62 0.36 -3.28 -8.00
CA ILE A 62 0.33 -4.26 -9.10
C ILE A 62 -1.09 -4.79 -9.35
N LEU A 63 -1.89 -4.97 -8.29
CA LEU A 63 -3.28 -5.40 -8.41
C LEU A 63 -4.22 -4.25 -8.82
N SER A 64 -4.09 -3.07 -8.22
CA SER A 64 -5.00 -1.93 -8.43
C SER A 64 -5.07 -1.48 -9.90
N ILE A 65 -3.94 -1.52 -10.62
CA ILE A 65 -3.83 -1.06 -12.01
C ILE A 65 -4.69 -1.89 -12.97
N PRO A 66 -4.54 -3.23 -13.08
CA PRO A 66 -5.39 -4.04 -13.94
C PRO A 66 -6.84 -4.08 -13.45
N PHE A 67 -7.07 -4.23 -12.13
CA PHE A 67 -8.43 -4.34 -11.60
C PHE A 67 -9.23 -3.05 -11.80
N SER A 68 -8.65 -1.87 -11.58
CA SER A 68 -9.32 -0.59 -11.84
C SER A 68 -9.75 -0.45 -13.31
N GLY A 69 -8.91 -0.89 -14.25
CA GLY A 69 -9.21 -0.92 -15.68
C GLY A 69 -10.33 -1.91 -16.04
N ILE A 70 -10.33 -3.09 -15.43
CA ILE A 70 -11.39 -4.10 -15.60
C ILE A 70 -12.75 -3.54 -15.12
N PHE A 71 -12.82 -2.97 -13.91
CA PHE A 71 -14.06 -2.40 -13.38
C PHE A 71 -14.54 -1.18 -14.18
N TYR A 72 -13.63 -0.40 -14.77
CA TYR A 72 -13.99 0.68 -15.67
C TYR A 72 -14.68 0.14 -16.95
N LYS A 73 -14.18 -0.96 -17.53
CA LYS A 73 -14.81 -1.62 -18.70
C LYS A 73 -16.23 -2.11 -18.41
N PHE A 74 -16.49 -2.58 -17.19
CA PHE A 74 -17.82 -3.00 -16.74
C PHE A 74 -18.74 -1.83 -16.35
N GLN A 75 -18.38 -0.57 -16.66
CA GLN A 75 -19.12 0.65 -16.30
C GLN A 75 -19.33 0.83 -14.78
N LYS A 76 -18.58 0.09 -13.94
CA LYS A 76 -18.62 0.20 -12.47
C LYS A 76 -17.67 1.31 -12.01
N TYR A 77 -17.97 2.55 -12.37
CA TYR A 77 -17.11 3.72 -12.17
C TYR A 77 -16.70 3.96 -10.70
N ASN A 78 -17.66 3.84 -9.77
CA ASN A 78 -17.37 4.02 -8.34
C ASN A 78 -16.37 2.97 -7.83
N ILE A 79 -16.54 1.70 -8.23
CA ILE A 79 -15.66 0.60 -7.83
C ILE A 79 -14.29 0.75 -8.47
N SER A 80 -14.23 1.17 -9.73
CA SER A 80 -12.97 1.45 -10.43
C SER A 80 -12.11 2.49 -9.69
N LEU A 81 -12.72 3.57 -9.20
CA LEU A 81 -12.03 4.58 -8.37
C LEU A 81 -11.59 4.02 -7.03
N ILE A 82 -12.44 3.28 -6.32
CA ILE A 82 -12.09 2.67 -5.03
C ILE A 82 -10.90 1.73 -5.18
N VAL A 83 -10.89 0.90 -6.23
CA VAL A 83 -9.80 -0.02 -6.52
C VAL A 83 -8.52 0.74 -6.90
N ALA A 84 -8.61 1.81 -7.68
CA ALA A 84 -7.45 2.65 -7.99
C ALA A 84 -6.86 3.32 -6.74
N LEU A 85 -7.68 3.63 -5.74
CA LEU A 85 -7.25 4.20 -4.45
C LEU A 85 -6.83 3.15 -3.42
N SER A 86 -6.94 1.84 -3.71
CA SER A 86 -6.60 0.79 -2.75
C SER A 86 -5.17 0.86 -2.20
N PRO A 87 -4.13 1.31 -2.94
CA PRO A 87 -2.79 1.42 -2.39
C PRO A 87 -2.68 2.45 -1.24
N LEU A 88 -3.57 3.45 -1.18
CA LEU A 88 -3.62 4.38 -0.04
C LEU A 88 -3.96 3.68 1.28
N LEU A 89 -4.72 2.58 1.22
CA LEU A 89 -5.05 1.82 2.41
C LEU A 89 -3.78 1.23 3.06
N SER A 90 -2.81 0.79 2.25
CA SER A 90 -1.51 0.33 2.75
C SER A 90 -0.70 1.46 3.40
N ILE A 91 -0.80 2.70 2.90
CA ILE A 91 -0.14 3.85 3.53
C ILE A 91 -0.74 4.13 4.92
N ILE A 92 -2.07 4.06 5.04
CA ILE A 92 -2.76 4.21 6.32
C ILE A 92 -2.34 3.10 7.29
N PHE A 93 -2.31 1.85 6.80
CA PHE A 93 -1.84 0.72 7.58
C PHE A 93 -0.40 0.91 8.06
N PHE A 94 0.50 1.36 7.18
CA PHE A 94 1.89 1.63 7.54
C PHE A 94 2.01 2.68 8.66
N ALA A 95 1.28 3.79 8.55
CA ALA A 95 1.25 4.82 9.59
C ALA A 95 0.73 4.29 10.92
N LEU A 96 -0.32 3.44 10.87
CA LEU A 96 -0.87 2.79 12.06
C LEU A 96 0.13 1.82 12.69
N SER A 97 0.82 1.00 11.89
CA SER A 97 1.86 0.08 12.36
C SER A 97 3.00 0.83 13.06
N LEU A 98 3.48 1.93 12.46
CA LEU A 98 4.51 2.76 13.06
C LEU A 98 4.06 3.37 14.38
N TYR A 99 2.83 3.87 14.44
CA TYR A 99 2.27 4.41 15.67
C TYR A 99 2.18 3.35 16.77
N LEU A 100 1.69 2.15 16.44
CA LEU A 100 1.60 1.04 17.39
C LEU A 100 2.98 0.60 17.90
N LEU A 101 3.98 0.51 17.01
CA LEU A 101 5.36 0.20 17.39
C LEU A 101 5.93 1.29 18.33
N GLY A 102 5.65 2.56 18.04
CA GLY A 102 6.07 3.69 18.87
C GLY A 102 5.47 3.67 20.27
N VAL A 103 4.16 3.40 20.39
CA VAL A 103 3.46 3.42 21.68
C VAL A 103 3.70 2.14 22.49
N MET A 104 3.73 0.98 21.83
CA MET A 104 3.81 -0.32 22.53
C MET A 104 5.25 -0.79 22.73
N CYS A 105 6.14 -0.53 21.77
CA CYS A 105 7.54 -0.99 21.82
C CYS A 105 8.55 0.15 22.05
N ASN A 106 8.11 1.38 22.37
CA ASN A 106 8.97 2.57 22.43
C ASN A 106 9.82 2.78 21.16
N GLY A 107 9.32 2.32 20.00
CA GLY A 107 10.04 2.40 18.72
C GLY A 107 11.08 1.30 18.50
N ASN A 108 11.23 0.33 19.40
CA ASN A 108 12.06 -0.85 19.16
C ASN A 108 11.32 -1.90 18.30
N PHE A 109 12.06 -2.63 17.48
CA PHE A 109 11.54 -3.78 16.72
C PHE A 109 11.32 -5.02 17.58
N VAL A 110 11.68 -4.96 18.87
CA VAL A 110 11.42 -5.97 19.86
C VAL A 110 10.52 -5.35 20.93
N CYS A 111 9.30 -5.86 20.95
CA CYS A 111 8.43 -5.93 22.11
C CYS A 111 8.54 -7.38 22.63
#